data_AF-A0AA44ZG62-F1
#
_entry.id   AF-A0AA44ZG62-F1
#
_cell.length_a   1.000
_cell.length_b   1.000
_cell.length_c   1.000
_cell.angle_alpha   90.00
_cell.angle_beta   90.00
_cell.angle_gamma   90.00
#
_symmetry.space_group_name_H-M   'P 1'
#
loop_
_entity.id
_entity.type
_entity.pdbx_description
1 polymer ?
#
loop_
_entity_poly.entity_id
_entity_poly.type
_entity_poly.pdbx_seq_one_letter_code
_entity_poly.pdbx_strand_id
1 'polypeptide(L)'
;MNFVLAKITCKKDLVKILSDDHIFPDFSYENLNFITYNYDYNLDDDTWFQIENLKNQDFCPKFLDNSNLFDSKMFSEIKKEEINIEKLKYLVSCTNDALFFQKITSSLLLKKKHLLTICGNGAKLCEPQDLLVIKDIPDAVYIIKDDKLIFRTLSSISNIFKGIEDLYREATNTEVQQFLESDFIDLKEDFLSEKVSIPNRKRIALVQDRLNNMTLDQRQELLNYLAEYNNILKFNADGSRVEISTDVQLKHLLYGIDERYYTTALGKEKRLANSVQPI
;
A
#
# COMPACT_ATOMS: atom_id res chain seq x y z
N MET A 1 -20.04 -19.36 -5.23
CA MET A 1 -20.14 -20.07 -3.95
C MET A 1 -19.31 -19.29 -2.96
N ASN A 2 -19.89 -18.87 -1.83
CA ASN A 2 -19.19 -18.06 -0.85
C ASN A 2 -18.58 -18.98 0.20
N PHE A 3 -17.33 -18.74 0.58
CA PHE A 3 -16.73 -19.48 1.68
C PHE A 3 -15.59 -18.68 2.28
N VAL A 4 -15.18 -19.05 3.49
CA VAL A 4 -14.15 -18.34 4.23
C VAL A 4 -13.01 -19.28 4.52
N LEU A 5 -11.82 -18.87 4.11
CA LEU A 5 -10.56 -19.51 4.36
C LEU A 5 -9.80 -18.79 5.47
N ALA A 6 -8.97 -19.53 6.19
CA ALA A 6 -8.06 -18.98 7.18
C ALA A 6 -6.63 -19.47 6.94
N LYS A 7 -5.66 -18.56 7.11
CA LYS A 7 -4.26 -18.92 7.21
C LYS A 7 -3.88 -19.16 8.66
N ILE A 8 -3.44 -20.36 8.99
CA ILE A 8 -3.00 -20.75 10.32
C ILE A 8 -1.47 -20.91 10.34
N THR A 9 -0.83 -20.45 11.41
CA THR A 9 0.65 -20.46 11.57
C THR A 9 1.27 -21.85 11.40
N CYS A 10 0.60 -22.91 11.86
CA CYS A 10 1.10 -24.29 11.81
C CYS A 10 0.74 -25.04 10.52
N LYS A 11 -0.08 -24.48 9.63
CA LYS A 11 -0.51 -25.13 8.38
C LYS A 11 0.15 -24.46 7.18
N LYS A 12 0.59 -25.27 6.22
CA LYS A 12 1.23 -24.77 4.98
C LYS A 12 0.20 -24.07 4.08
N ASP A 13 -0.97 -24.68 3.93
CA ASP A 13 -2.03 -24.19 3.05
C ASP A 13 -3.16 -23.50 3.83
N LEU A 14 -4.04 -22.83 3.10
CA LEU A 14 -5.27 -22.26 3.63
C LEU A 14 -6.26 -23.38 4.00
N VAL A 15 -7.03 -23.16 5.06
CA VAL A 15 -8.08 -24.09 5.49
C VAL A 15 -9.43 -23.43 5.48
N LYS A 16 -10.47 -24.16 5.11
CA LYS A 16 -11.84 -23.65 5.11
C LYS A 16 -12.40 -23.66 6.53
N ILE A 17 -12.93 -22.53 6.96
CA ILE A 17 -13.51 -22.32 8.30
C ILE A 17 -15.02 -22.09 8.26
N LEU A 18 -15.55 -21.52 7.17
CA LEU A 18 -16.99 -21.32 6.95
C LEU A 18 -17.32 -21.69 5.51
N SER A 19 -18.48 -22.33 5.32
CA SER A 19 -19.05 -22.68 4.02
C SER A 19 -20.32 -21.86 3.81
N ASP A 20 -20.56 -21.41 2.58
CA ASP A 20 -21.71 -20.61 2.16
C ASP A 20 -21.88 -19.29 2.92
N ASP A 21 -20.76 -18.67 3.30
CA ASP A 21 -20.72 -17.45 4.11
C ASP A 21 -19.72 -16.43 3.57
N HIS A 22 -19.98 -15.14 3.84
CA HIS A 22 -19.17 -14.01 3.46
C HIS A 22 -19.05 -13.03 4.62
N ILE A 23 -17.82 -12.72 5.03
CA ILE A 23 -17.58 -11.92 6.24
C ILE A 23 -17.62 -10.40 6.00
N PHE A 24 -17.87 -9.95 4.76
CA PHE A 24 -17.96 -8.53 4.40
C PHE A 24 -19.25 -8.19 3.63
N PRO A 25 -20.43 -8.61 4.09
CA PRO A 25 -21.69 -8.55 3.32
C PRO A 25 -22.07 -7.14 2.87
N ASP A 26 -21.69 -6.11 3.63
CA ASP A 26 -22.07 -4.72 3.37
C ASP A 26 -20.99 -3.93 2.60
N PHE A 27 -19.82 -4.52 2.34
CA PHE A 27 -18.73 -3.84 1.64
C PHE A 27 -18.87 -4.03 0.12
N SER A 28 -18.88 -2.92 -0.63
CA SER A 28 -18.80 -2.92 -2.09
C SER A 28 -17.65 -2.04 -2.57
N TYR A 29 -16.91 -2.54 -3.56
CA TYR A 29 -15.81 -1.83 -4.19
C TYR A 29 -16.18 -1.13 -5.51
N GLU A 30 -17.42 -1.26 -5.98
CA GLU A 30 -17.83 -0.77 -7.30
C GLU A 30 -17.81 0.77 -7.44
N ASN A 31 -18.00 1.49 -6.33
CA ASN A 31 -18.03 2.96 -6.30
C ASN A 31 -16.76 3.58 -5.69
N LEU A 32 -15.71 2.79 -5.49
CA LEU A 32 -14.46 3.27 -4.90
C LEU A 32 -13.55 3.86 -5.98
N ASN A 33 -12.78 4.88 -5.58
CA ASN A 33 -11.74 5.43 -6.44
C ASN A 33 -10.44 4.64 -6.25
N PHE A 34 -9.92 4.09 -7.34
CA PHE A 34 -8.64 3.36 -7.34
C PHE A 34 -7.53 4.23 -7.88
N ILE A 35 -6.44 4.30 -7.11
CA ILE A 35 -5.28 5.11 -7.46
C ILE A 35 -4.06 4.21 -7.46
N THR A 36 -3.17 4.38 -8.42
CA THR A 36 -1.90 3.64 -8.39
C THR A 36 -1.18 3.96 -7.09
N TYR A 37 -0.70 2.92 -6.41
CA TYR A 37 -0.05 3.12 -5.12
C TYR A 37 1.14 4.09 -5.24
N ASN A 38 1.23 5.03 -4.30
CA ASN A 38 2.37 5.89 -4.09
C ASN A 38 2.65 6.01 -2.59
N TYR A 39 3.91 5.79 -2.18
CA TYR A 39 4.33 5.80 -0.78
C TYR A 39 4.02 7.11 -0.04
N ASP A 40 4.04 8.23 -0.76
CA ASP A 40 3.84 9.56 -0.17
C ASP A 40 2.38 9.99 -0.18
N TYR A 41 1.48 9.11 -0.62
CA TYR A 41 0.06 9.39 -0.72
C TYR A 41 -0.63 9.05 0.60
N ASN A 42 -1.25 10.03 1.23
CA ASN A 42 -2.23 9.78 2.28
C ASN A 42 -3.58 9.60 1.59
N LEU A 43 -4.16 8.40 1.69
CA LEU A 43 -5.49 8.14 1.14
C LEU A 43 -6.56 8.98 1.85
N ASP A 44 -7.44 9.57 1.07
CA ASP A 44 -8.74 10.04 1.57
C ASP A 44 -9.61 8.85 1.97
N ASP A 45 -10.73 9.10 2.64
CA ASP A 45 -11.56 8.02 3.20
C ASP A 45 -12.15 7.07 2.15
N ASP A 46 -12.45 7.58 0.94
CA ASP A 46 -13.07 6.83 -0.16
C ASP A 46 -12.07 6.37 -1.25
N THR A 47 -10.78 6.54 -1.00
CA THR A 47 -9.72 6.24 -1.97
C THR A 47 -8.97 4.97 -1.56
N TRP A 48 -8.66 4.13 -2.55
CA TRP A 48 -7.94 2.88 -2.37
C TRP A 48 -6.75 2.82 -3.30
N PHE A 49 -5.63 2.30 -2.80
CA PHE A 49 -4.52 1.98 -3.66
C PHE A 49 -4.83 0.76 -4.52
N GLN A 50 -4.36 0.75 -5.76
CA GLN A 50 -4.41 -0.42 -6.65
C GLN A 50 -3.01 -0.83 -7.12
N ILE A 51 -2.85 -2.14 -7.30
CA ILE A 51 -1.77 -2.78 -8.05
C ILE A 51 -2.43 -3.60 -9.15
N GLU A 52 -2.03 -3.36 -10.39
CA GLU A 52 -2.52 -4.09 -11.56
C GLU A 52 -1.61 -5.27 -11.91
N ASN A 53 -2.16 -6.24 -12.65
CA ASN A 53 -1.46 -7.44 -13.09
C ASN A 53 -0.86 -8.24 -11.92
N LEU A 54 -1.61 -8.41 -10.83
CA LEU A 54 -1.11 -9.04 -9.60
C LEU A 54 -0.51 -10.42 -9.87
N LYS A 55 -1.11 -11.22 -10.77
CA LYS A 55 -0.61 -12.56 -11.12
C LYS A 55 0.80 -12.58 -11.69
N ASN A 56 1.23 -11.48 -12.31
CA ASN A 56 2.58 -11.36 -12.87
C ASN A 56 3.60 -10.84 -11.85
N GLN A 57 3.16 -10.51 -10.64
CA GLN A 57 4.02 -9.97 -9.59
C GLN A 57 4.65 -11.10 -8.77
N ASP A 58 5.95 -10.97 -8.45
CA ASP A 58 6.70 -11.99 -7.69
C ASP A 58 6.14 -12.23 -6.27
N PHE A 59 5.45 -11.25 -5.70
CA PHE A 59 4.81 -11.33 -4.39
C PHE A 59 3.38 -11.90 -4.44
N CYS A 60 2.89 -12.31 -5.60
CA CYS A 60 1.61 -13.00 -5.74
C CYS A 60 1.63 -14.29 -4.89
N PRO A 61 0.70 -14.45 -3.93
CA PRO A 61 0.60 -15.70 -3.20
C PRO A 61 0.27 -16.86 -4.15
N LYS A 62 1.07 -17.93 -4.10
CA LYS A 62 0.90 -19.14 -4.93
C LYS A 62 -0.51 -19.74 -4.95
N PHE A 63 -1.33 -19.49 -3.93
CA PHE A 63 -2.71 -19.97 -3.92
C PHE A 63 -3.60 -19.21 -4.91
N LEU A 64 -3.26 -17.96 -5.27
CA LEU A 64 -3.92 -17.12 -6.28
C LEU A 64 -3.60 -17.52 -7.73
N ASP A 65 -2.52 -18.28 -7.96
CA ASP A 65 -2.17 -18.77 -9.31
C ASP A 65 -2.98 -20.02 -9.70
N ASN A 66 -3.68 -20.63 -8.74
CA ASN A 66 -4.45 -21.84 -9.00
C ASN A 66 -5.78 -21.50 -9.68
N SER A 67 -6.00 -22.06 -10.86
CA SER A 67 -7.27 -21.99 -11.62
C SER A 67 -8.51 -22.49 -10.85
N ASN A 68 -8.32 -23.16 -9.70
CA ASN A 68 -9.37 -23.76 -8.88
C ASN A 68 -9.65 -23.02 -7.57
N LEU A 69 -9.31 -21.73 -7.46
CA LEU A 69 -9.54 -20.89 -6.28
C LEU A 69 -10.96 -20.93 -5.71
N PHE A 70 -11.95 -21.27 -6.53
CA PHE A 70 -13.38 -21.24 -6.21
C PHE A 70 -13.95 -22.62 -5.88
N ASP A 71 -13.16 -23.68 -6.02
CA ASP A 71 -13.60 -25.01 -5.60
C ASP A 71 -13.36 -25.19 -4.11
N SER A 72 -14.40 -24.94 -3.32
CA SER A 72 -14.37 -25.11 -1.86
C SER A 72 -13.97 -26.52 -1.40
N LYS A 73 -13.99 -27.52 -2.30
CA LYS A 73 -13.56 -28.90 -2.02
C LYS A 73 -12.05 -29.10 -2.08
N MET A 74 -11.32 -28.17 -2.68
CA MET A 74 -9.84 -28.21 -2.72
C MET A 74 -9.21 -27.83 -1.39
N PHE A 75 -9.94 -27.13 -0.53
CA PHE A 75 -9.46 -26.71 0.78
C PHE A 75 -9.90 -27.68 1.86
N SER A 76 -8.94 -28.16 2.64
CA SER A 76 -9.25 -28.97 3.82
C SER A 76 -10.09 -28.17 4.81
N GLU A 77 -11.17 -28.77 5.30
CA GLU A 77 -11.97 -28.22 6.39
C GLU A 77 -11.25 -28.45 7.72
N ILE A 78 -11.34 -27.48 8.61
CA ILE A 78 -10.89 -27.62 9.99
C ILE A 78 -12.10 -27.74 10.91
N LYS A 79 -12.05 -28.68 11.85
CA LYS A 79 -13.09 -28.83 12.86
C LYS A 79 -13.07 -27.63 13.81
N LYS A 80 -14.23 -27.19 14.27
CA LYS A 80 -14.37 -25.98 15.11
C LYS A 80 -13.50 -26.04 16.37
N GLU A 81 -13.39 -27.23 16.96
CA GLU A 81 -12.64 -27.48 18.19
C GLU A 81 -11.12 -27.36 18.00
N GLU A 82 -10.63 -27.45 16.76
CA GLU A 82 -9.21 -27.35 16.42
C GLU A 82 -8.78 -25.91 16.07
N ILE A 83 -9.73 -24.98 15.93
CA ILE A 83 -9.45 -23.60 15.57
C ILE A 83 -8.90 -22.86 16.80
N ASN A 84 -7.57 -22.80 16.88
CA ASN A 84 -6.91 -21.89 17.81
C ASN A 84 -6.82 -20.48 17.19
N ILE A 85 -7.62 -19.55 17.71
CA ILE A 85 -7.72 -18.18 17.22
C ILE A 85 -6.39 -17.39 17.28
N GLU A 86 -5.50 -17.73 18.22
CA GLU A 86 -4.20 -17.08 18.37
C GLU A 86 -3.23 -17.45 17.25
N LYS A 87 -3.45 -18.59 16.60
CA LYS A 87 -2.61 -19.06 15.50
C LYS A 87 -3.08 -18.54 14.14
N LEU A 88 -4.22 -17.88 14.07
CA LEU A 88 -4.75 -17.32 12.83
C LEU A 88 -3.95 -16.08 12.43
N LYS A 89 -3.56 -16.01 11.15
CA LYS A 89 -2.78 -14.89 10.59
C LYS A 89 -3.64 -13.93 9.78
N TYR A 90 -4.50 -14.47 8.95
CA TYR A 90 -5.46 -13.70 8.15
C TYR A 90 -6.63 -14.59 7.71
N LEU A 91 -7.74 -13.95 7.36
CA LEU A 91 -8.89 -14.56 6.71
C LEU A 91 -8.94 -14.15 5.24
N VAL A 92 -9.51 -15.03 4.43
CA VAL A 92 -9.86 -14.75 3.03
C VAL A 92 -11.31 -15.15 2.83
N SER A 93 -12.17 -14.19 2.54
CA SER A 93 -13.53 -14.49 2.10
C SER A 93 -13.56 -14.54 0.59
N CYS A 94 -13.95 -15.70 0.06
CA CYS A 94 -13.94 -15.99 -1.35
C CYS A 94 -15.36 -15.83 -1.90
N THR A 95 -15.48 -15.02 -2.95
CA THR A 95 -16.68 -14.93 -3.79
C THR A 95 -16.33 -15.33 -5.22
N ASN A 96 -17.29 -15.33 -6.14
CA ASN A 96 -17.01 -15.64 -7.55
C ASN A 96 -16.17 -14.55 -8.23
N ASP A 97 -16.31 -13.29 -7.81
CA ASP A 97 -15.77 -12.13 -8.52
C ASP A 97 -14.57 -11.49 -7.81
N ALA A 98 -14.50 -11.66 -6.48
CA ALA A 98 -13.42 -11.09 -5.67
C ALA A 98 -13.03 -11.95 -4.46
N LEU A 99 -11.81 -11.72 -3.97
CA LEU A 99 -11.28 -12.27 -2.72
C LEU A 99 -11.03 -11.13 -1.73
N PHE A 100 -11.61 -11.23 -0.54
CA PHE A 100 -11.55 -10.19 0.49
C PHE A 100 -10.66 -10.64 1.64
N PHE A 101 -9.69 -9.82 2.01
CA PHE A 101 -8.65 -10.18 2.97
C PHE A 101 -8.81 -9.41 4.27
N GLN A 102 -8.66 -10.12 5.41
CA GLN A 102 -8.52 -9.49 6.73
C GLN A 102 -7.27 -10.00 7.42
N LYS A 103 -6.35 -9.13 7.77
CA LYS A 103 -5.24 -9.46 8.66
C LYS A 103 -5.76 -9.60 10.09
N ILE A 104 -5.29 -10.64 10.77
CA ILE A 104 -5.61 -10.88 12.18
C ILE A 104 -4.46 -10.34 13.03
N THR A 105 -4.79 -9.37 13.88
CA THR A 105 -3.89 -8.81 14.90
C THR A 105 -4.41 -9.17 16.29
N SER A 106 -3.54 -9.13 17.29
CA SER A 106 -3.92 -9.45 18.68
C SER A 106 -5.06 -8.58 19.21
N SER A 107 -5.22 -7.35 18.70
CA SER A 107 -6.32 -6.45 19.05
C SER A 107 -7.70 -6.94 18.61
N LEU A 108 -7.77 -7.79 17.58
CA LEU A 108 -9.03 -8.38 17.09
C LEU A 108 -9.40 -9.66 17.85
N LEU A 109 -8.51 -10.16 18.70
CA LEU A 109 -8.70 -11.40 19.47
C LEU A 109 -9.18 -11.06 20.88
N LEU A 110 -10.45 -11.34 21.16
CA LEU A 110 -11.04 -11.12 22.47
C LEU A 110 -11.17 -12.44 23.21
N LYS A 111 -10.39 -12.61 24.29
CA LYS A 111 -10.37 -13.85 25.06
C LYS A 111 -11.37 -13.86 26.19
N LYS A 112 -12.00 -15.02 26.42
CA LYS A 112 -12.89 -15.31 27.56
C LYS A 112 -13.91 -14.21 27.81
N LYS A 113 -14.53 -13.68 26.75
CA LYS A 113 -15.55 -12.63 26.88
C LYS A 113 -16.91 -13.25 27.08
N HIS A 114 -17.64 -12.73 28.07
CA HIS A 114 -19.06 -13.00 28.21
C HIS A 114 -19.82 -12.23 27.12
N LEU A 115 -20.67 -12.92 26.39
CA LEU A 115 -21.53 -12.31 25.39
C LEU A 115 -22.96 -12.30 25.88
N LEU A 116 -23.59 -11.13 25.89
CA LEU A 116 -25.03 -11.01 26.06
C LEU A 116 -25.65 -10.91 24.67
N THR A 117 -26.25 -11.99 24.19
CA THR A 117 -26.98 -11.99 22.91
C THR A 117 -28.42 -11.59 23.17
N ILE A 118 -28.86 -10.50 22.52
CA ILE A 118 -30.24 -10.02 22.59
C ILE A 118 -30.86 -10.29 21.21
N CYS A 119 -31.81 -11.23 21.15
CA CYS A 119 -32.52 -11.58 19.92
C CYS A 119 -34.02 -11.58 20.16
N GLY A 120 -34.77 -10.78 19.41
CA GLY A 120 -36.24 -10.75 19.37
C GLY A 120 -36.88 -10.50 20.74
N ASN A 121 -37.12 -11.57 21.50
CA ASN A 121 -37.93 -11.58 22.73
C ASN A 121 -37.15 -11.99 23.99
N GLY A 122 -35.81 -12.00 23.98
CA GLY A 122 -35.03 -12.33 25.17
C GLY A 122 -33.55 -12.01 25.09
N ALA A 123 -32.90 -12.03 26.25
CA ALA A 123 -31.46 -11.88 26.39
C ALA A 123 -30.87 -13.19 26.95
N LYS A 124 -29.83 -13.70 26.29
CA LYS A 124 -29.08 -14.89 26.72
C LYS A 124 -27.64 -14.49 27.00
N LEU A 125 -27.19 -14.75 28.23
CA LEU A 125 -25.77 -14.68 28.55
C LEU A 125 -25.12 -15.99 28.08
N CYS A 126 -24.18 -15.88 27.15
CA CYS A 126 -23.37 -16.98 26.67
C CYS A 126 -22.16 -17.18 27.58
N GLU A 127 -21.74 -18.44 27.71
CA GLU A 127 -20.50 -18.80 28.39
C GLU A 127 -19.30 -18.06 27.76
N PRO A 128 -18.26 -17.73 28.56
CA PRO A 128 -17.05 -17.10 28.08
C PRO A 128 -16.49 -17.81 26.87
N GLN A 129 -16.35 -17.08 25.78
CA GLN A 129 -15.80 -17.59 24.53
C GLN A 129 -14.70 -16.68 24.03
N ASP A 130 -13.85 -17.27 23.20
CA ASP A 130 -12.82 -16.59 22.45
C ASP A 130 -13.45 -16.10 21.14
N LEU A 131 -13.32 -14.79 20.88
CA LEU A 131 -13.97 -14.13 19.75
C LEU A 131 -12.92 -13.51 18.85
N LEU A 132 -13.18 -13.59 17.55
CA LEU A 132 -12.46 -12.86 16.53
C LEU A 132 -13.36 -11.75 16.01
N VAL A 133 -12.89 -10.50 16.08
CA VAL A 133 -13.58 -9.36 15.49
C VAL A 133 -13.37 -9.36 13.99
N ILE A 134 -14.47 -9.37 13.24
CA ILE A 134 -14.50 -9.13 11.80
C ILE A 134 -14.68 -7.63 11.57
N LYS A 135 -13.90 -7.06 10.67
CA LYS A 135 -14.00 -5.63 10.30
C LYS A 135 -15.12 -5.45 9.28
N ASP A 136 -15.75 -4.28 9.28
CA ASP A 136 -16.71 -3.92 8.24
C ASP A 136 -16.01 -3.70 6.88
N ILE A 137 -14.74 -3.26 6.92
CA ILE A 137 -13.92 -2.96 5.75
C ILE A 137 -12.75 -3.96 5.68
N PRO A 138 -12.54 -4.64 4.54
CA PRO A 138 -11.40 -5.54 4.34
C PRO A 138 -10.08 -4.77 4.33
N ASP A 139 -8.98 -5.45 4.65
CA ASP A 139 -7.63 -4.87 4.54
C ASP A 139 -7.16 -4.81 3.07
N ALA A 140 -7.61 -5.76 2.23
CA ALA A 140 -7.44 -5.76 0.79
C ALA A 140 -8.56 -6.51 0.07
N VAL A 141 -8.74 -6.20 -1.21
CA VAL A 141 -9.60 -6.97 -2.11
C VAL A 141 -8.84 -7.27 -3.40
N TYR A 142 -8.86 -8.52 -3.81
CA TYR A 142 -8.38 -8.91 -5.13
C TYR A 142 -9.56 -9.08 -6.07
N ILE A 143 -9.65 -8.21 -7.09
CA ILE A 143 -10.67 -8.20 -8.12
C ILE A 143 -10.20 -9.10 -9.26
N ILE A 144 -10.86 -10.24 -9.43
CA ILE A 144 -10.35 -11.33 -10.27
C ILE A 144 -10.43 -10.99 -11.76
N LYS A 145 -11.55 -10.40 -12.18
CA LYS A 145 -11.81 -10.05 -13.59
C LYS A 145 -10.75 -9.09 -14.14
N ASP A 146 -10.33 -8.14 -13.33
CA ASP A 146 -9.43 -7.07 -13.74
C ASP A 146 -7.95 -7.37 -13.38
N ASP A 147 -7.70 -8.47 -12.67
CA ASP A 147 -6.39 -8.82 -12.09
C ASP A 147 -5.80 -7.68 -11.24
N LYS A 148 -6.62 -7.10 -10.37
CA LYS A 148 -6.28 -5.93 -9.54
C LYS A 148 -6.32 -6.25 -8.06
N LEU A 149 -5.28 -5.86 -7.33
CA LEU A 149 -5.26 -5.83 -5.87
C LEU A 149 -5.52 -4.42 -5.38
N ILE A 150 -6.58 -4.22 -4.61
CA ILE A 150 -6.88 -2.95 -3.95
C ILE A 150 -6.68 -3.04 -2.44
N PHE A 151 -6.16 -1.98 -1.81
CA PHE A 151 -5.91 -1.93 -0.37
C PHE A 151 -5.78 -0.48 0.15
N ARG A 152 -5.93 -0.29 1.46
CA ARG A 152 -5.73 1.05 2.09
C ARG A 152 -4.34 1.25 2.68
N THR A 153 -3.74 0.22 3.28
CA THR A 153 -2.43 0.38 3.94
C THR A 153 -1.52 -0.81 3.66
N LEU A 154 -0.29 -0.53 3.22
CA LEU A 154 0.68 -1.57 2.88
C LEU A 154 1.00 -2.47 4.10
N SER A 155 1.09 -1.88 5.30
CA SER A 155 1.37 -2.58 6.56
C SER A 155 0.27 -3.59 6.95
N SER A 156 -0.96 -3.39 6.48
CA SER A 156 -2.05 -4.35 6.71
C SER A 156 -1.93 -5.58 5.81
N ILE A 157 -1.29 -5.46 4.65
CA ILE A 157 -1.30 -6.51 3.63
C ILE A 157 0.07 -7.17 3.42
N SER A 158 1.17 -6.59 3.91
CA SER A 158 2.52 -7.15 3.70
C SER A 158 2.75 -8.54 4.30
N ASN A 159 2.01 -8.88 5.36
CA ASN A 159 2.01 -10.23 5.93
C ASN A 159 1.25 -11.25 5.08
N ILE A 160 0.35 -10.79 4.21
CA ILE A 160 -0.49 -11.61 3.34
C ILE A 160 0.24 -11.81 2.00
N PHE A 161 0.69 -10.71 1.39
CA PHE A 161 1.43 -10.64 0.13
C PHE A 161 2.93 -10.46 0.43
N LYS A 162 3.61 -11.56 0.77
CA LYS A 162 5.03 -11.49 1.14
C LYS A 162 5.87 -11.03 -0.04
N GLY A 163 6.70 -10.01 0.16
CA GLY A 163 7.51 -9.38 -0.89
C GLY A 163 6.84 -8.15 -1.53
N ILE A 164 5.58 -7.84 -1.18
CA ILE A 164 4.93 -6.62 -1.68
C ILE A 164 5.63 -5.34 -1.21
N GLU A 165 6.41 -5.43 -0.13
CA GLU A 165 7.25 -4.34 0.37
C GLU A 165 8.38 -3.99 -0.62
N ASP A 166 8.78 -4.92 -1.50
CA ASP A 166 9.83 -4.70 -2.51
C ASP A 166 9.38 -3.76 -3.63
N LEU A 167 8.06 -3.63 -3.88
CA LEU A 167 7.52 -2.56 -4.71
C LEU A 167 7.94 -1.17 -4.22
N TYR A 168 8.33 -1.07 -2.94
CA TYR A 168 8.76 0.14 -2.28
C TYR A 168 10.08 -0.06 -1.55
N ARG A 169 11.01 -0.75 -2.23
CA ARG A 169 12.41 -0.82 -1.79
C ARG A 169 12.97 0.61 -1.64
N GLU A 170 13.71 0.81 -0.57
CA GLU A 170 14.48 2.03 -0.39
C GLU A 170 15.64 2.04 -1.39
N ALA A 171 15.93 3.20 -2.00
CA ALA A 171 17.12 3.32 -2.82
C ALA A 171 18.35 2.92 -1.99
N THR A 172 19.11 1.98 -2.53
CA THR A 172 20.37 1.51 -1.95
C THR A 172 21.38 2.66 -1.90
N ASN A 173 22.45 2.52 -1.10
CA ASN A 173 23.51 3.55 -1.08
C ASN A 173 24.08 3.84 -2.48
N THR A 174 24.21 2.81 -3.31
CA THR A 174 24.67 2.95 -4.69
C THR A 174 23.69 3.77 -5.53
N GLU A 175 22.40 3.51 -5.43
CA GLU A 175 21.37 4.23 -6.20
C GLU A 175 21.23 5.68 -5.72
N VAL A 176 21.29 5.89 -4.40
CA VAL A 176 21.30 7.25 -3.84
C VAL A 176 22.54 8.00 -4.33
N GLN A 177 23.71 7.36 -4.32
CA GLN A 177 24.93 7.98 -4.84
C GLN A 177 24.80 8.32 -6.33
N GLN A 178 24.32 7.40 -7.16
CA GLN A 178 24.06 7.65 -8.59
C GLN A 178 23.08 8.80 -8.80
N PHE A 179 22.01 8.87 -8.02
CA PHE A 179 21.07 9.99 -8.05
C PHE A 179 21.79 11.31 -7.72
N LEU A 180 22.55 11.35 -6.62
CA LEU A 180 23.25 12.56 -6.16
C LEU A 180 24.38 13.00 -7.10
N GLU A 181 24.92 12.08 -7.92
CA GLU A 181 25.92 12.33 -8.97
C GLU A 181 25.30 12.80 -10.30
N SER A 182 23.98 13.00 -10.36
CA SER A 182 23.31 13.52 -11.57
C SER A 182 23.88 14.89 -11.96
N ASP A 183 23.98 15.13 -13.27
CA ASP A 183 24.60 16.31 -13.88
C ASP A 183 23.97 17.66 -13.48
N PHE A 184 22.69 17.65 -13.11
CA PHE A 184 21.91 18.79 -12.65
C PHE A 184 21.97 19.02 -11.12
N ILE A 185 22.75 18.22 -10.38
CA ILE A 185 22.93 18.34 -8.93
C ILE A 185 24.36 18.80 -8.62
N ASP A 186 24.48 19.79 -7.75
CA ASP A 186 25.74 20.29 -7.22
C ASP A 186 25.79 20.03 -5.71
N LEU A 187 26.46 18.96 -5.29
CA LEU A 187 26.57 18.60 -3.88
C LEU A 187 27.49 19.57 -3.13
N LYS A 188 27.03 20.05 -1.98
CA LYS A 188 27.78 20.95 -1.09
C LYS A 188 27.92 20.36 0.31
N GLU A 189 28.87 20.91 1.08
CA GLU A 189 29.03 20.66 2.54
C GLU A 189 29.12 19.17 2.93
N ASP A 190 29.79 18.36 2.11
CA ASP A 190 29.95 16.91 2.33
C ASP A 190 28.61 16.19 2.56
N PHE A 191 27.56 16.58 1.84
CA PHE A 191 26.29 15.86 1.84
C PHE A 191 26.46 14.53 1.09
N LEU A 192 26.43 13.43 1.86
CA LEU A 192 26.67 12.07 1.37
C LEU A 192 25.40 11.23 1.46
N SER A 193 25.38 10.09 0.75
CA SER A 193 24.26 9.15 0.74
C SER A 193 23.82 8.73 2.15
N GLU A 194 24.75 8.57 3.10
CA GLU A 194 24.49 8.24 4.50
C GLU A 194 23.61 9.26 5.24
N LYS A 195 23.62 10.53 4.81
CA LYS A 195 22.81 11.62 5.38
C LYS A 195 21.40 11.68 4.78
N VAL A 196 21.10 10.86 3.76
CA VAL A 196 19.78 10.81 3.12
C VAL A 196 18.81 9.96 3.94
N SER A 197 17.70 10.57 4.36
CA SER A 197 16.70 9.91 5.19
C SER A 197 15.93 8.82 4.43
N ILE A 198 15.41 7.83 5.17
CA ILE A 198 14.58 6.74 4.64
C ILE A 198 13.44 7.27 3.72
N PRO A 199 12.65 8.29 4.11
CA PRO A 199 11.62 8.84 3.23
C PRO A 199 12.16 9.34 1.88
N ASN A 200 13.31 10.00 1.87
CA ASN A 200 13.92 10.51 0.63
C ASN A 200 14.51 9.37 -0.21
N ARG A 201 15.07 8.33 0.41
CA ARG A 201 15.51 7.12 -0.30
C ARG A 201 14.36 6.43 -1.04
N LYS A 202 13.17 6.38 -0.43
CA LYS A 202 11.97 5.84 -1.08
C LYS A 202 11.54 6.70 -2.26
N ARG A 203 11.57 8.03 -2.12
CA ARG A 203 11.26 8.96 -3.22
C ARG A 203 12.26 8.83 -4.36
N ILE A 204 13.56 8.73 -4.07
CA ILE A 204 14.61 8.49 -5.08
C ILE A 204 14.29 7.23 -5.88
N ALA A 205 13.98 6.11 -5.21
CA ALA A 205 13.63 4.86 -5.88
C ALA A 205 12.44 4.99 -6.84
N LEU A 206 11.45 5.85 -6.52
CA LEU A 206 10.26 6.08 -7.35
C LEU A 206 10.53 6.97 -8.57
N VAL A 207 11.43 7.96 -8.44
CA VAL A 207 11.67 8.94 -9.51
C VAL A 207 12.86 8.58 -10.40
N GLN A 208 13.65 7.57 -10.03
CA GLN A 208 14.86 7.17 -10.74
C GLN A 208 14.58 6.88 -12.22
N ASP A 209 13.53 6.11 -12.51
CA ASP A 209 13.17 5.77 -13.89
C ASP A 209 12.69 6.98 -14.69
N ARG A 210 11.98 7.92 -14.05
CA ARG A 210 11.58 9.18 -14.71
C ARG A 210 12.80 10.03 -15.06
N LEU A 211 13.72 10.19 -14.12
CA LEU A 211 14.96 10.95 -14.34
C LEU A 211 15.85 10.35 -15.42
N ASN A 212 15.99 9.04 -15.45
CA ASN A 212 16.76 8.32 -16.47
C ASN A 212 16.18 8.52 -17.88
N ASN A 213 14.87 8.75 -17.99
CA ASN A 213 14.17 8.96 -19.27
C ASN A 213 14.00 10.45 -19.64
N MET A 214 14.36 11.40 -18.75
CA MET A 214 14.25 12.84 -19.05
C MET A 214 15.33 13.28 -20.03
N THR A 215 14.90 13.96 -21.09
CA THR A 215 15.79 14.68 -22.03
C THR A 215 16.44 15.88 -21.36
N LEU A 216 17.52 16.40 -21.98
CA LEU A 216 18.20 17.61 -21.49
C LEU A 216 17.25 18.82 -21.43
N ASP A 217 16.37 18.98 -22.42
CA ASP A 217 15.40 20.08 -22.45
C ASP A 217 14.40 19.97 -21.29
N GLN A 218 13.86 18.78 -21.04
CA GLN A 218 12.96 18.52 -19.90
C GLN A 218 13.64 18.78 -18.55
N ARG A 219 14.93 18.46 -18.43
CA ARG A 219 15.70 18.77 -17.22
C ARG A 219 15.84 20.28 -17.03
N GLN A 220 16.10 21.03 -18.09
CA GLN A 220 16.18 22.49 -17.99
C GLN A 220 14.82 23.10 -17.61
N GLU A 221 13.72 22.58 -18.16
CA GLU A 221 12.37 23.00 -17.78
C GLU A 221 12.09 22.71 -16.30
N LEU A 222 12.47 21.53 -15.80
CA LEU A 222 12.37 21.17 -14.38
C LEU A 222 13.13 22.17 -13.48
N LEU A 223 14.35 22.56 -13.87
CA LEU A 223 15.15 23.52 -13.11
C LEU A 223 14.51 24.92 -13.09
N ASN A 224 14.01 25.38 -14.24
CA ASN A 224 13.31 26.66 -14.33
C ASN A 224 12.04 26.68 -13.46
N TYR A 225 11.26 25.60 -13.52
CA TYR A 225 10.09 25.39 -12.68
C TYR A 225 10.46 25.38 -11.19
N LEU A 226 11.51 24.67 -10.79
CA LEU A 226 11.98 24.65 -9.41
C LEU A 226 12.43 26.03 -8.93
N ALA A 227 13.13 26.80 -9.77
CA ALA A 227 13.56 28.16 -9.45
C ALA A 227 12.37 29.12 -9.29
N GLU A 228 11.29 28.91 -10.05
CA GLU A 228 10.07 29.72 -9.91
C GLU A 228 9.29 29.40 -8.63
N TYR A 229 9.19 28.11 -8.26
CA TYR A 229 8.27 27.65 -7.22
C TYR A 229 8.93 27.42 -5.86
N ASN A 230 10.24 27.19 -5.80
CA ASN A 230 10.92 26.75 -4.59
C ASN A 230 11.95 27.77 -4.08
N ASN A 231 11.69 28.33 -2.89
CA ASN A 231 12.58 29.31 -2.25
C ASN A 231 13.66 28.67 -1.35
N ILE A 232 13.63 27.35 -1.17
CA ILE A 232 14.55 26.59 -0.30
C ILE A 232 15.75 26.07 -1.11
N LEU A 233 15.48 25.66 -2.35
CA LEU A 233 16.52 25.24 -3.29
C LEU A 233 17.35 26.44 -3.71
N LYS A 234 18.66 26.23 -3.72
CA LYS A 234 19.62 27.17 -4.30
C LYS A 234 20.11 26.59 -5.61
N PHE A 235 20.53 27.47 -6.49
CA PHE A 235 21.06 27.11 -7.80
C PHE A 235 22.44 27.73 -7.95
N ASN A 236 23.26 27.08 -8.76
CA ASN A 236 24.55 27.64 -9.17
C ASN A 236 24.35 28.91 -10.02
N ALA A 237 25.45 29.63 -10.30
CA ALA A 237 25.40 30.96 -10.91
C ALA A 237 24.72 31.02 -12.29
N ASP A 238 24.74 29.93 -13.06
CA ASP A 238 24.11 29.84 -14.38
C ASP A 238 22.71 29.18 -14.35
N GLY A 239 22.25 28.72 -13.19
CA GLY A 239 20.95 28.07 -13.00
C GLY A 239 20.86 26.65 -13.55
N SER A 240 21.96 26.06 -14.03
CA SER A 240 21.99 24.71 -14.62
C SER A 240 22.02 23.58 -13.58
N ARG A 241 22.29 23.90 -12.31
CA ARG A 241 22.36 22.91 -11.23
C ARG A 241 21.70 23.38 -9.95
N VAL A 242 21.05 22.44 -9.27
CA VAL A 242 20.53 22.62 -7.91
C VAL A 242 21.60 22.28 -6.89
N GLU A 243 21.85 23.18 -5.95
CA GLU A 243 22.75 22.96 -4.84
C GLU A 243 22.06 22.16 -3.73
N ILE A 244 22.63 21.01 -3.35
CA ILE A 244 22.12 20.15 -2.27
C ILE A 244 23.19 20.01 -1.18
N SER A 245 22.90 20.55 0.01
CA SER A 245 23.69 20.34 1.24
C SER A 245 22.89 19.66 2.37
N THR A 246 21.56 19.59 2.24
CA THR A 246 20.69 19.08 3.30
C THR A 246 19.61 18.12 2.79
N ASP A 247 19.17 17.23 3.67
CA ASP A 247 18.07 16.30 3.38
C ASP A 247 16.73 17.03 3.12
N VAL A 248 16.57 18.24 3.66
CA VAL A 248 15.41 19.11 3.39
C VAL A 248 15.43 19.61 1.95
N GLN A 249 16.58 20.10 1.45
CA GLN A 249 16.69 20.51 0.05
C GLN A 249 16.46 19.32 -0.89
N LEU A 250 17.02 18.16 -0.58
CA LEU A 250 16.80 16.93 -1.36
C LEU A 250 15.30 16.57 -1.43
N LYS A 251 14.59 16.64 -0.31
CA LYS A 251 13.13 16.45 -0.26
C LYS A 251 12.41 17.40 -1.23
N HIS A 252 12.79 18.67 -1.24
CA HIS A 252 12.18 19.69 -2.08
C HIS A 252 12.49 19.53 -3.57
N LEU A 253 13.68 19.05 -3.92
CA LEU A 253 14.04 18.64 -5.28
C LEU A 253 13.17 17.46 -5.74
N LEU A 254 13.03 16.44 -4.91
CA LEU A 254 12.20 15.27 -5.19
C LEU A 254 10.71 15.64 -5.38
N TYR A 255 10.19 16.59 -4.60
CA TYR A 255 8.86 17.17 -4.84
C TYR A 255 8.76 17.95 -6.16
N GLY A 256 9.85 18.53 -6.62
CA GLY A 256 9.92 19.17 -7.94
C GLY A 256 9.80 18.16 -9.05
N ILE A 257 10.56 17.07 -8.98
CA ILE A 257 10.56 15.99 -9.97
C ILE A 257 9.17 15.34 -10.09
N ASP A 258 8.42 15.29 -9.00
CA ASP A 258 7.02 14.84 -8.97
C ASP A 258 5.99 15.91 -9.36
N GLU A 259 6.44 17.10 -9.82
CA GLU A 259 5.59 18.22 -10.25
C GLU A 259 4.56 18.67 -9.20
N ARG A 260 4.95 18.67 -7.92
CA ARG A 260 4.02 18.95 -6.81
C ARG A 260 3.73 20.43 -6.56
N TYR A 261 4.53 21.34 -7.11
CA TYR A 261 4.30 22.77 -6.99
C TYR A 261 3.40 23.24 -8.13
N TYR A 262 2.38 24.03 -7.80
CA TYR A 262 1.45 24.54 -8.80
C TYR A 262 0.86 25.88 -8.38
N THR A 263 0.34 26.61 -9.36
CA THR A 263 -0.40 27.86 -9.12
C THR A 263 -1.89 27.62 -9.36
N THR A 264 -2.71 27.98 -8.37
CA THR A 264 -4.17 27.83 -8.49
C THR A 264 -4.74 28.73 -9.59
N ALA A 265 -5.66 28.21 -10.41
CA ALA A 265 -6.18 28.92 -11.57
C ALA A 265 -6.94 30.22 -11.21
N LEU A 266 -7.74 30.19 -10.13
CA LEU A 266 -8.58 31.32 -9.70
C LEU A 266 -7.86 32.22 -8.70
N GLY A 267 -7.32 31.64 -7.62
CA GLY A 267 -6.68 32.40 -6.54
C GLY A 267 -5.28 32.89 -6.87
N LYS A 268 -4.64 32.34 -7.92
CA LYS A 268 -3.24 32.63 -8.29
C LYS A 268 -2.24 32.39 -7.16
N GLU A 269 -2.61 31.53 -6.21
CA GLU A 269 -1.75 31.12 -5.09
C GLU A 269 -0.84 29.97 -5.51
N LYS A 270 0.45 30.08 -5.19
CA LYS A 270 1.41 28.98 -5.26
C LYS A 270 1.15 28.01 -4.12
N ARG A 271 1.04 26.72 -4.43
CA ARG A 271 0.77 25.64 -3.47
C ARG A 271 1.72 24.48 -3.72
N LEU A 272 1.91 23.67 -2.67
CA LEU A 272 2.59 22.39 -2.73
C LEU A 272 1.54 21.29 -2.48
N ALA A 273 1.41 20.37 -3.43
CA ALA A 273 0.56 19.21 -3.30
C ALA A 273 1.18 18.20 -2.33
N ASN A 274 0.37 17.68 -1.40
CA ASN A 274 0.79 16.55 -0.57
C ASN A 274 0.94 15.27 -1.42
N SER A 275 0.16 15.17 -2.49
CA SER A 275 0.14 14.05 -3.42
C SER A 275 -0.27 14.47 -4.83
N VAL A 276 0.12 13.69 -5.85
CA VAL A 276 -0.18 13.95 -7.26
C VAL A 276 -0.71 12.67 -7.91
N GLN A 277 -1.73 12.81 -8.75
CA GLN A 277 -2.34 11.73 -9.52
C GLN A 277 -2.46 12.15 -10.99
N PRO A 278 -2.04 11.30 -11.94
CA PRO A 278 -2.37 11.50 -13.34
C PRO A 278 -3.89 11.30 -13.53
N ILE A 279 -4.49 12.16 -14.36
CA ILE A 279 -5.90 12.11 -14.77
C ILE A 279 -5.99 11.55 -16.19
#